data_AF-A0A0G0PYK5-F1
#
_entry.id   AF-A0A0G0PYK5-F1
#
_cell.length_a   1.000
_cell.length_b   1.000
_cell.length_c   1.000
_cell.angle_alpha   90.00
_cell.angle_beta   90.00
_cell.angle_gamma   90.00
#
_symmetry.space_group_name_H-M   'P 1'
#
loop_
_entity.id
_entity.type
_entity.pdbx_description
1 polymer ?
#
loop_
_entity_poly.entity_id
_entity_poly.type
_entity_poly.pdbx_seq_one_letter_code
_entity_poly.pdbx_strand_id
1 'polypeptide(L)'
;MSKYDFKIIEPKWQKKWEEQELYKAEDNSPKPKKYILDMFPYPSGSGLHVGHVESYTATDIYSRFMRLKGYNVLHPQGWDAFGLPAENYAIKTGIHPTETTKEAIKTFTKQINSLGFSYDWSREVNSSDPAYYKWTQWLFLLFYKNGLAYKKKAKVNWCESCQTVLANEQAEGGVCDRCGNKVIQKDLEQWFFKITDFIEDQVVDNNEVKFPRIFLFVFI
;
A
#
# COMPACT_ATOMS: atom_id res chain seq x y z
N MET A 1 13.56 28.63 32.11
CA MET A 1 13.63 27.45 31.20
C MET A 1 13.64 27.96 29.78
N SER A 2 14.57 27.49 28.93
CA SER A 2 14.50 27.80 27.49
C SER A 2 13.27 27.11 26.89
N LYS A 3 12.59 27.78 25.96
CA LYS A 3 11.41 27.25 25.26
C LYS A 3 11.84 26.15 24.29
N TYR A 4 11.07 25.05 24.21
CA TYR A 4 11.28 24.02 23.20
C TYR A 4 11.02 24.59 21.80
N ASP A 5 12.04 24.59 20.94
CA ASP A 5 11.97 25.05 19.55
C ASP A 5 12.12 23.87 18.58
N PHE A 6 10.98 23.28 18.22
CA PHE A 6 10.90 22.12 17.32
C PHE A 6 11.47 22.42 15.93
N LYS A 7 11.40 23.67 15.46
CA LYS A 7 11.91 24.08 14.14
C LYS A 7 13.44 23.96 14.03
N ILE A 8 14.13 24.00 15.16
CA ILE A 8 15.59 23.80 15.25
C ILE A 8 15.91 22.34 15.60
N ILE A 9 15.17 21.76 16.53
CA ILE A 9 15.50 20.46 17.12
C ILE A 9 15.17 19.30 16.16
N GLU A 10 13.99 19.30 15.51
CA GLU A 10 13.55 18.19 14.68
C GLU A 10 14.43 18.01 13.43
N PRO A 11 14.72 19.04 12.60
CA PRO A 11 15.54 18.87 11.41
C PRO A 11 16.98 18.45 11.75
N LYS A 12 17.51 18.92 12.88
CA LYS A 12 18.84 18.53 13.38
C LYS A 12 18.92 17.02 13.60
N TRP A 13 17.93 16.43 14.27
CA TRP A 13 17.95 15.00 14.58
C TRP A 13 17.59 14.14 13.37
N GLN A 14 16.61 14.55 12.56
CA GLN A 14 16.26 13.89 11.31
C GLN A 14 17.49 13.74 10.40
N LYS A 15 18.22 14.84 10.18
CA LYS A 15 19.46 14.84 9.42
C LYS A 15 20.52 13.89 10.00
N LYS A 16 20.71 13.92 11.32
CA LYS A 16 21.69 13.04 11.97
C LYS A 16 21.33 11.56 11.83
N TRP A 17 20.05 11.20 11.90
CA TRP A 17 19.61 9.81 11.74
C TRP A 17 19.76 9.33 10.30
N GLU A 18 19.49 10.20 9.32
CA GLU A 18 19.67 9.93 7.89
C GLU A 18 21.17 9.74 7.55
N GLU A 19 22.04 10.65 7.98
CA GLU A 19 23.50 10.56 7.77
C GLU A 19 24.13 9.29 8.37
N GLN A 20 23.51 8.75 9.44
CA GLN A 20 23.96 7.53 10.10
C GLN A 20 23.31 6.26 9.52
N GLU A 21 22.44 6.39 8.51
CA GLU A 21 21.61 5.30 7.97
C GLU A 21 20.90 4.49 9.09
N LEU A 22 20.50 5.15 10.19
CA LEU A 22 20.14 4.49 11.45
C LEU A 22 19.00 3.46 11.32
N TYR A 23 18.15 3.61 10.31
CA TYR A 23 16.94 2.82 10.13
C TYR A 23 17.05 1.72 9.08
N LYS A 24 18.21 1.61 8.41
CA LYS A 24 18.50 0.63 7.37
C LYS A 24 18.58 -0.79 7.94
N ALA A 25 17.86 -1.72 7.32
CA ALA A 25 17.88 -3.12 7.73
C ALA A 25 19.02 -3.88 7.05
N GLU A 26 19.68 -4.76 7.80
CA GLU A 26 20.80 -5.57 7.31
C GLU A 26 20.33 -6.98 6.88
N ASP A 27 20.64 -7.43 5.66
CA ASP A 27 20.16 -8.73 5.15
C ASP A 27 20.66 -9.94 5.96
N ASN A 28 21.94 -9.88 6.36
CA ASN A 28 22.65 -10.97 7.02
C ASN A 28 23.00 -10.66 8.48
N SER A 29 22.19 -9.83 9.14
CA SER A 29 22.42 -9.48 10.55
C SER A 29 22.33 -10.72 11.45
N PRO A 30 23.23 -10.89 12.44
CA PRO A 30 23.09 -11.94 13.46
C PRO A 30 22.00 -11.64 14.50
N LYS A 31 21.44 -10.42 14.48
CA LYS A 31 20.36 -9.99 15.38
C LYS A 31 19.03 -10.68 15.02
N PRO A 32 18.13 -10.86 16.00
CA PRO A 32 16.79 -11.36 15.70
C PRO A 32 16.05 -10.41 14.76
N LYS A 33 15.33 -10.96 13.78
CA LYS A 33 14.65 -10.20 12.72
C LYS A 33 13.28 -9.71 13.17
N LYS A 34 12.89 -8.52 12.73
CA LYS A 34 11.50 -8.06 12.82
C LYS A 34 11.11 -7.33 11.54
N TYR A 35 9.98 -7.72 10.95
CA TYR A 35 9.37 -7.01 9.83
C TYR A 35 8.13 -6.30 10.35
N ILE A 36 8.11 -4.98 10.25
CA ILE A 36 7.00 -4.12 10.63
C ILE A 36 6.62 -3.35 9.36
N LEU A 37 5.35 -3.36 9.01
CA LEU A 37 4.87 -2.85 7.74
C LEU A 37 3.57 -2.09 7.93
N ASP A 38 3.49 -0.93 7.30
CA ASP A 38 2.25 -0.19 7.06
C ASP A 38 1.68 -0.53 5.69
N MET A 39 0.36 -0.38 5.54
CA MET A 39 -0.22 -0.25 4.21
C MET A 39 0.31 1.05 3.59
N PHE A 40 1.23 0.91 2.64
CA PHE A 40 1.80 2.02 1.89
C PHE A 40 0.73 2.87 1.17
N PRO A 41 0.92 4.19 1.04
CA PRO A 41 -0.13 5.08 0.58
C PRO A 41 -0.35 5.01 -0.92
N TYR A 42 -1.59 5.28 -1.34
CA TYR A 42 -1.87 5.75 -2.69
C TYR A 42 -1.31 7.17 -2.83
N PRO A 43 -0.41 7.46 -3.79
CA PRO A 43 0.08 8.80 -4.07
C PRO A 43 -0.98 9.59 -4.86
N SER A 44 -2.20 9.63 -4.33
CA SER A 44 -3.35 10.35 -4.86
C SER A 44 -3.66 11.55 -3.98
N GLY A 45 -3.89 12.72 -4.58
CA GLY A 45 -4.21 13.94 -3.85
C GLY A 45 -3.01 14.84 -3.58
N SER A 46 -3.18 15.82 -2.68
CA SER A 46 -2.21 16.90 -2.44
C SER A 46 -1.15 16.60 -1.37
N GLY A 47 -1.23 15.46 -0.68
CA GLY A 47 -0.32 15.11 0.41
C GLY A 47 -0.92 14.11 1.40
N LEU A 48 -0.16 13.77 2.44
CA LEU A 48 -0.63 13.01 3.59
C LEU A 48 -1.78 13.71 4.31
N HIS A 49 -2.83 12.96 4.61
CA HIS A 49 -3.83 13.30 5.63
C HIS A 49 -3.51 12.71 7.01
N VAL A 50 -4.19 13.18 8.06
CA VAL A 50 -3.98 12.77 9.46
C VAL A 50 -4.16 11.26 9.70
N GLY A 51 -5.04 10.58 8.96
CA GLY A 51 -5.18 9.12 9.04
C GLY A 51 -3.89 8.36 8.70
N HIS A 52 -3.08 8.81 7.73
CA HIS A 52 -1.77 8.21 7.48
C HIS A 52 -0.82 8.44 8.65
N VAL A 53 -0.85 9.64 9.24
CA VAL A 53 0.04 10.00 10.35
C VAL A 53 -0.26 9.12 11.56
N GLU A 54 -1.54 8.86 11.84
CA GLU A 54 -1.96 7.97 12.93
C GLU A 54 -1.41 6.56 12.78
N SER A 55 -1.64 5.91 11.63
CA SER A 55 -1.16 4.54 11.39
C SER A 55 0.37 4.45 11.41
N TYR A 56 1.05 5.35 10.68
CA TYR A 56 2.51 5.33 10.54
C TYR A 56 3.22 5.67 11.85
N THR A 57 2.60 6.46 12.72
CA THR A 57 3.13 6.73 14.07
C THR A 57 3.13 5.48 14.94
N ALA A 58 2.08 4.66 14.85
CA ALA A 58 1.97 3.43 15.65
C ALA A 58 3.07 2.42 15.28
N THR A 59 3.31 2.20 13.99
CA THR A 59 4.36 1.32 13.49
C THR A 59 5.76 1.90 13.72
N ASP A 60 5.94 3.23 13.62
CA ASP A 60 7.21 3.89 13.94
C ASP A 60 7.60 3.70 15.41
N ILE A 61 6.67 3.92 16.34
CA ILE A 61 6.88 3.70 17.78
C ILE A 61 7.32 2.26 18.02
N TYR A 62 6.60 1.28 17.44
CA TYR A 62 6.92 -0.13 17.62
C TYR A 62 8.27 -0.49 16.97
N SER A 63 8.57 0.05 15.80
CA SER A 63 9.84 -0.16 15.10
C SER A 63 11.02 0.37 15.90
N ARG A 64 10.92 1.58 16.46
CA ARG A 64 11.94 2.16 17.35
C ARG A 64 12.11 1.32 18.62
N PHE A 65 11.01 0.91 19.24
CA PHE A 65 11.04 0.04 20.41
C PHE A 65 11.76 -1.29 20.12
N MET A 66 11.46 -1.94 18.99
CA MET A 66 12.10 -3.21 18.62
C MET A 66 13.59 -3.04 18.28
N ARG A 67 13.98 -1.94 17.62
CA ARG A 67 15.42 -1.61 17.43
C ARG A 67 16.15 -1.44 18.76
N LEU A 68 15.54 -0.73 19.73
CA LEU A 68 16.10 -0.58 21.09
C LEU A 68 16.17 -1.90 21.86
N LYS A 69 15.30 -2.87 21.55
CA LYS A 69 15.36 -4.24 22.07
C LYS A 69 16.43 -5.11 21.39
N GLY A 70 17.21 -4.56 20.47
CA GLY A 70 18.32 -5.26 19.80
C GLY A 70 17.92 -6.03 18.54
N TYR A 71 16.72 -5.82 18.00
CA TYR A 71 16.29 -6.46 16.76
C TYR A 71 16.85 -5.75 15.52
N ASN A 72 17.09 -6.53 14.46
CA ASN A 72 17.25 -6.01 13.11
C ASN A 72 15.86 -5.81 12.50
N VAL A 73 15.44 -4.55 12.41
CA VAL A 73 14.08 -4.18 12.02
C VAL A 73 14.06 -3.70 10.57
N LEU A 74 13.32 -4.43 9.73
CA LEU A 74 12.88 -3.94 8.43
C LEU A 74 11.55 -3.19 8.61
N HIS A 75 11.60 -1.88 8.38
CA HIS A 75 10.44 -0.98 8.37
C HIS A 75 10.47 -0.21 7.05
N PRO A 76 9.94 -0.79 5.95
CA PRO A 76 10.02 -0.20 4.63
C PRO A 76 8.81 0.71 4.37
N GLN A 77 8.94 1.52 3.32
CA GLN A 77 7.85 2.32 2.76
C GLN A 77 7.88 2.19 1.23
N GLY A 78 6.77 2.47 0.57
CA GLY A 78 6.69 2.54 -0.88
C GLY A 78 5.45 3.31 -1.32
N TRP A 79 5.04 3.07 -2.57
CA TRP A 79 3.94 3.80 -3.19
C TRP A 79 3.06 2.84 -3.98
N ASP A 80 1.77 2.82 -3.65
CA ASP A 80 0.77 2.14 -4.47
C ASP A 80 0.28 3.08 -5.59
N ALA A 81 1.10 3.21 -6.62
CA ALA A 81 1.02 4.26 -7.63
C ALA A 81 0.19 3.89 -8.87
N PHE A 82 -0.19 2.63 -9.03
CA PHE A 82 -1.08 2.20 -10.12
C PHE A 82 -2.55 2.24 -9.73
N GLY A 83 -3.40 2.16 -10.75
CA GLY A 83 -4.81 1.96 -10.58
C GLY A 83 -5.62 3.26 -10.49
N LEU A 84 -6.88 3.05 -10.18
CA LEU A 84 -7.93 4.03 -10.40
C LEU A 84 -7.81 5.31 -9.54
N PRO A 85 -7.26 5.31 -8.31
CA PRO A 85 -7.03 6.56 -7.58
C PRO A 85 -6.11 7.55 -8.33
N ALA A 86 -5.00 7.07 -8.88
CA ALA A 86 -4.05 7.90 -9.64
C ALA A 86 -4.66 8.34 -10.98
N GLU A 87 -5.34 7.43 -11.68
CA GLU A 87 -6.02 7.74 -12.95
C GLU A 87 -7.15 8.76 -12.78
N ASN A 88 -8.00 8.62 -11.76
CA ASN A 88 -9.09 9.56 -11.49
C ASN A 88 -8.56 10.96 -11.17
N TYR A 89 -7.45 11.05 -10.42
CA TYR A 89 -6.81 12.34 -10.13
C TYR A 89 -6.27 12.99 -11.41
N ALA A 90 -5.63 12.20 -12.27
CA ALA A 90 -5.16 12.66 -13.57
C ALA A 90 -6.31 13.16 -14.46
N ILE A 91 -7.43 12.43 -14.53
CA ILE A 91 -8.63 12.84 -15.28
C ILE A 91 -9.18 14.17 -14.75
N LYS A 92 -9.27 14.32 -13.41
CA LYS A 92 -9.79 15.55 -12.78
C LYS A 92 -8.90 16.76 -13.03
N THR A 93 -7.59 16.57 -13.10
CA THR A 93 -6.60 17.67 -13.23
C THR A 93 -6.17 17.94 -14.67
N GLY A 94 -6.40 16.99 -15.59
CA GLY A 94 -5.92 17.05 -16.97
C GLY A 94 -4.41 16.83 -17.12
N ILE A 95 -3.72 16.38 -16.07
CA ILE A 95 -2.27 16.15 -16.06
C ILE A 95 -2.01 14.65 -16.17
N HIS A 96 -0.99 14.26 -16.93
CA HIS A 96 -0.65 12.85 -17.11
C HIS A 96 -0.38 12.14 -15.77
N PRO A 97 -0.88 10.92 -15.53
CA PRO A 97 -0.74 10.20 -14.25
C PRO A 97 0.71 10.10 -13.76
N THR A 98 1.67 9.85 -14.66
CA THR A 98 3.10 9.79 -14.32
C THR A 98 3.60 11.05 -13.63
N GLU A 99 3.22 12.23 -14.13
CA GLU A 99 3.67 13.51 -13.57
C GLU A 99 2.99 13.78 -12.22
N THR A 100 1.67 13.56 -12.13
CA THR A 100 0.94 13.73 -10.87
C THR A 100 1.43 12.79 -9.77
N THR A 101 1.71 11.54 -10.12
CA THR A 101 2.22 10.51 -9.22
C THR A 101 3.61 10.89 -8.71
N LYS A 102 4.50 11.34 -9.60
CA LYS A 102 5.86 11.75 -9.23
C LYS A 102 5.86 12.93 -8.26
N GLU A 103 5.04 13.96 -8.51
CA GLU A 103 4.94 15.11 -7.60
C GLU A 103 4.24 14.74 -6.29
N ALA A 104 3.25 13.85 -6.32
CA ALA A 104 2.62 13.32 -5.11
C ALA A 104 3.63 12.54 -4.25
N ILE A 105 4.39 11.59 -4.84
CA ILE A 105 5.45 10.86 -4.14
C ILE A 105 6.44 11.82 -3.49
N LYS A 106 6.96 12.81 -4.24
CA LYS A 106 7.88 13.81 -3.71
C LYS A 106 7.29 14.58 -2.52
N THR A 107 6.02 14.94 -2.59
CA THR A 107 5.31 15.65 -1.53
C THR A 107 5.13 14.76 -0.30
N PHE A 108 4.71 13.51 -0.48
CA PHE A 108 4.52 12.55 0.59
C PHE A 108 5.85 12.22 1.26
N THR A 109 6.91 11.92 0.51
CA THR A 109 8.26 11.69 1.06
C THR A 109 8.72 12.85 1.92
N LYS A 110 8.54 14.10 1.45
CA LYS A 110 8.88 15.30 2.23
C LYS A 110 8.10 15.36 3.53
N GLN A 111 6.79 15.09 3.50
CA GLN A 111 5.93 15.14 4.68
C GLN A 111 6.28 14.01 5.67
N ILE A 112 6.45 12.78 5.19
CA ILE A 112 6.90 11.62 5.98
C ILE A 112 8.22 11.94 6.68
N ASN A 113 9.21 12.45 5.94
CA ASN A 113 10.52 12.78 6.50
C ASN A 113 10.43 13.91 7.53
N SER A 114 9.57 14.91 7.30
CA SER A 114 9.36 15.99 8.26
C SER A 114 8.73 15.52 9.58
N LEU A 115 7.98 14.41 9.57
CA LEU A 115 7.43 13.77 10.76
C LEU A 115 8.48 12.88 11.47
N GLY A 116 9.62 12.61 10.83
CA GLY A 116 10.71 11.85 11.42
C GLY A 116 10.45 10.34 11.51
N PHE A 117 9.62 9.77 10.64
CA PHE A 117 9.38 8.32 10.63
C PHE A 117 10.64 7.53 10.25
N SER A 118 10.81 6.36 10.89
CA SER A 118 12.02 5.52 10.84
C SER A 118 11.98 4.47 9.75
N TYR A 119 11.77 4.91 8.51
CA TYR A 119 11.72 4.04 7.34
C TYR A 119 13.11 3.73 6.79
N ASP A 120 13.25 2.52 6.23
CA ASP A 120 14.37 2.14 5.38
C ASP A 120 14.09 2.52 3.92
N TRP A 121 14.45 3.75 3.54
CA TRP A 121 14.29 4.25 2.17
C TRP A 121 15.14 3.51 1.14
N SER A 122 16.15 2.73 1.54
CA SER A 122 16.92 1.90 0.59
C SER A 122 16.09 0.74 0.02
N ARG A 123 14.93 0.46 0.63
CA ARG A 123 13.94 -0.56 0.22
C ARG A 123 12.68 0.05 -0.39
N GLU A 124 12.72 1.32 -0.78
CA GLU A 124 11.58 1.99 -1.41
C GLU A 124 11.14 1.27 -2.68
N VAL A 125 9.83 1.07 -2.83
CA VAL A 125 9.23 0.51 -4.04
C VAL A 125 8.10 1.41 -4.55
N ASN A 126 7.95 1.47 -5.87
CA ASN A 126 6.87 2.16 -6.53
C ASN A 126 6.17 1.17 -7.47
N SER A 127 4.89 0.89 -7.26
CA SER A 127 4.16 -0.12 -8.04
C SER A 127 4.05 0.24 -9.53
N SER A 128 4.20 1.53 -9.88
CA SER A 128 4.19 2.02 -11.27
C SER A 128 5.54 1.97 -11.98
N ASP A 129 6.63 1.64 -11.29
CA ASP A 129 7.97 1.55 -11.88
C ASP A 129 8.12 0.27 -12.72
N PRO A 130 8.64 0.34 -13.97
CA PRO A 130 8.96 -0.85 -14.78
C PRO A 130 9.85 -1.88 -14.08
N ALA A 131 10.76 -1.46 -13.21
CA ALA A 131 11.59 -2.35 -12.42
C ALA A 131 10.77 -3.17 -11.40
N TYR A 132 9.60 -2.67 -11.00
CA TYR A 132 8.65 -3.36 -10.12
C TYR A 132 7.64 -4.18 -10.92
N TYR A 133 6.84 -3.57 -11.80
CA TYR A 133 5.71 -4.25 -12.44
C TYR A 133 6.13 -5.34 -13.46
N LYS A 134 7.39 -5.38 -13.88
CA LYS A 134 7.90 -6.54 -14.64
C LYS A 134 7.70 -7.86 -13.87
N TRP A 135 7.74 -7.81 -12.54
CA TRP A 135 7.52 -8.97 -11.68
C TRP A 135 6.04 -9.33 -11.56
N THR A 136 5.14 -8.35 -11.60
CA THR A 136 3.70 -8.61 -11.63
C THR A 136 3.29 -9.22 -12.97
N GLN A 137 3.88 -8.75 -14.08
CA GLN A 137 3.74 -9.39 -15.41
C GLN A 137 4.28 -10.82 -15.40
N TRP A 138 5.47 -11.04 -14.83
CA TRP A 138 6.05 -12.38 -14.70
C TRP A 138 5.18 -13.32 -13.87
N LEU A 139 4.65 -12.85 -12.73
CA LEU A 139 3.75 -13.63 -11.86
C LEU A 139 2.44 -13.96 -12.57
N PHE A 140 1.86 -13.01 -13.30
CA PHE A 140 0.68 -13.25 -14.13
C PHE A 140 0.94 -14.36 -15.16
N LEU A 141 2.07 -14.32 -15.86
CA LEU A 141 2.44 -15.36 -16.82
C LEU A 141 2.65 -16.72 -16.14
N LEU A 142 3.20 -16.75 -14.93
CA LEU A 142 3.33 -17.97 -14.14
C LEU A 142 1.95 -18.54 -13.80
N PHE A 143 1.01 -17.72 -13.32
CA PHE A 143 -0.36 -18.14 -13.03
C PHE A 143 -1.09 -18.61 -14.29
N TYR A 144 -0.93 -17.91 -15.42
CA TYR A 144 -1.52 -18.30 -16.68
C TYR A 144 -1.03 -19.68 -17.15
N LYS A 145 0.29 -19.92 -17.11
CA LYS A 145 0.90 -21.20 -17.49
C LYS A 145 0.47 -22.36 -16.60
N ASN A 146 0.14 -22.08 -15.33
CA ASN A 146 -0.37 -23.08 -14.39
C ASN A 146 -1.90 -23.17 -14.35
N GLY A 147 -2.61 -22.49 -15.26
CA GLY A 147 -4.07 -22.53 -15.34
C GLY A 147 -4.79 -21.85 -14.17
N LEU A 148 -4.10 -20.98 -13.43
CA LEU A 148 -4.64 -20.18 -12.32
C LEU A 148 -5.14 -18.81 -12.77
N ALA A 149 -4.62 -18.27 -13.87
CA ALA A 149 -5.16 -17.09 -14.55
C ALA A 149 -5.82 -17.50 -15.87
N TYR A 150 -7.04 -17.06 -16.14
CA TYR A 150 -7.80 -17.45 -17.33
C TYR A 150 -8.74 -16.35 -17.81
N LYS A 151 -9.12 -16.39 -19.09
CA LYS A 151 -10.15 -15.51 -19.66
C LYS A 151 -11.50 -16.20 -19.66
N LYS A 152 -12.55 -15.44 -19.35
CA LYS A 152 -13.95 -15.90 -19.44
C LYS A 152 -14.85 -14.73 -19.81
N LYS A 153 -15.91 -14.99 -20.57
CA LYS A 153 -17.05 -14.06 -20.69
C LYS A 153 -17.89 -14.14 -19.42
N ALA A 154 -18.02 -13.04 -18.72
CA ALA A 154 -18.81 -12.97 -17.50
C ALA A 154 -19.58 -11.65 -17.46
N LYS A 155 -20.70 -11.68 -16.72
CA LYS A 155 -21.32 -10.46 -16.24
C LYS A 155 -20.38 -9.85 -15.20
N VAL A 156 -19.96 -8.62 -15.46
CA VAL A 156 -19.09 -7.88 -14.55
C VAL A 156 -19.76 -6.60 -14.10
N ASN A 157 -19.44 -6.21 -12.88
CA ASN A 157 -19.83 -4.92 -12.32
C ASN A 157 -19.16 -3.81 -13.15
N TRP A 158 -19.95 -2.87 -13.66
CA TRP A 158 -19.47 -1.75 -14.46
C TRP A 158 -19.98 -0.44 -13.89
N CYS A 159 -19.07 0.52 -13.71
CA CYS A 159 -19.42 1.89 -13.34
C CYS A 159 -19.33 2.80 -14.55
N GLU A 160 -20.46 3.38 -14.98
CA GLU A 160 -20.48 4.32 -16.12
C GLU A 160 -19.79 5.65 -15.80
N SER A 161 -19.79 6.08 -14.54
CA SER A 161 -19.08 7.32 -14.19
C SER A 161 -17.56 7.14 -14.21
N CYS A 162 -17.05 5.99 -13.77
CA CYS A 162 -15.61 5.70 -13.75
C CYS A 162 -15.12 5.04 -15.04
N GLN A 163 -16.02 4.64 -15.94
CA GLN A 163 -15.74 3.95 -17.20
C GLN A 163 -14.82 2.72 -17.02
N THR A 164 -15.10 1.91 -16.00
CA THR A 164 -14.26 0.76 -15.64
C THR A 164 -15.05 -0.39 -15.02
N VAL A 165 -14.45 -1.57 -15.05
CA VAL A 165 -14.94 -2.77 -14.36
C VAL A 165 -14.60 -2.69 -12.88
N LEU A 166 -15.51 -3.15 -12.03
CA LEU A 166 -15.33 -3.24 -10.58
C LEU A 166 -15.27 -4.71 -10.15
N ALA A 167 -14.42 -5.03 -9.17
CA ALA A 167 -14.52 -6.29 -8.45
C ALA A 167 -15.81 -6.33 -7.60
N ASN A 168 -16.20 -7.49 -7.07
CA ASN A 168 -17.41 -7.59 -6.25
C ASN A 168 -17.32 -6.72 -4.99
N GLU A 169 -16.14 -6.69 -4.39
CA GLU A 169 -15.79 -5.93 -3.20
C GLU A 169 -15.84 -4.41 -3.43
N GLN A 170 -15.76 -3.97 -4.70
CA GLN A 170 -15.83 -2.56 -5.09
C GLN A 170 -17.25 -2.12 -5.51
N ALA A 171 -18.20 -3.06 -5.55
CA ALA A 171 -19.58 -2.85 -5.97
C ALA A 171 -20.60 -3.21 -4.88
N GLU A 172 -20.16 -3.24 -3.61
CA GLU A 172 -20.98 -3.62 -2.48
C GLU A 172 -22.22 -2.72 -2.36
N GLY A 173 -23.38 -3.33 -2.06
CA GLY A 173 -24.66 -2.61 -2.04
C GLY A 173 -25.17 -2.13 -3.40
N GLY A 174 -24.56 -2.57 -4.51
CA GLY A 174 -24.98 -2.19 -5.87
C GLY A 174 -24.54 -0.78 -6.28
N VAL A 175 -23.61 -0.19 -5.56
CA VAL A 175 -23.02 1.13 -5.82
C VAL A 175 -21.51 1.04 -5.89
N CYS A 176 -20.89 1.95 -6.64
CA CYS A 176 -19.44 2.04 -6.74
C CYS A 176 -18.86 2.58 -5.42
N ASP A 177 -17.90 1.85 -4.82
CA ASP A 177 -17.19 2.19 -3.57
C ASP A 177 -16.63 3.63 -3.55
N ARG A 178 -16.26 4.18 -4.71
CA ARG A 178 -15.59 5.49 -4.82
C ARG A 178 -16.54 6.64 -5.13
N CYS A 179 -17.41 6.47 -6.13
CA CYS A 179 -18.26 7.57 -6.61
C CYS A 179 -19.71 7.48 -6.13
N GLY A 180 -20.10 6.38 -5.47
CA GLY A 180 -21.47 6.16 -4.98
C GLY A 180 -22.54 5.95 -6.06
N ASN A 181 -22.20 6.09 -7.34
CA ASN A 181 -23.14 5.84 -8.44
C ASN A 181 -23.52 4.37 -8.57
N LYS A 182 -24.72 4.13 -9.11
CA LYS A 182 -25.27 2.79 -9.34
C LYS A 182 -24.39 1.98 -10.28
N VAL A 183 -24.13 0.74 -9.90
CA VAL A 183 -23.39 -0.23 -10.71
C VAL A 183 -24.37 -0.97 -11.64
N ILE A 184 -23.95 -1.18 -12.88
CA ILE A 184 -24.69 -2.00 -13.86
C ILE A 184 -23.90 -3.27 -14.20
N GLN A 185 -24.58 -4.28 -14.72
CA GLN A 185 -23.94 -5.49 -15.23
C GLN A 185 -23.70 -5.36 -16.73
N LYS A 186 -22.47 -5.66 -17.18
CA LYS A 186 -22.14 -5.79 -18.60
C LYS A 186 -21.51 -7.15 -18.87
N ASP A 187 -21.86 -7.77 -20.00
CA ASP A 187 -21.17 -8.96 -20.48
C ASP A 187 -19.86 -8.56 -21.14
N LEU A 188 -18.74 -8.89 -20.49
CA LEU A 188 -17.40 -8.60 -20.99
C LEU A 188 -16.51 -9.83 -20.89
N GLU A 189 -15.57 -9.95 -21.83
CA GLU A 189 -14.47 -10.91 -21.71
C GLU A 189 -13.39 -10.28 -20.84
N GLN A 190 -13.09 -10.91 -19.70
CA GLN A 190 -12.14 -10.40 -18.70
C GLN A 190 -11.20 -11.51 -18.23
N TRP A 191 -10.12 -11.10 -17.57
CA TRP A 191 -9.19 -12.00 -16.88
C TRP A 191 -9.66 -12.26 -15.44
N PHE A 192 -9.53 -13.50 -15.00
CA PHE A 192 -9.89 -13.96 -13.66
C PHE A 192 -8.75 -14.79 -13.08
N PHE A 193 -8.63 -14.76 -11.75
CA PHE A 193 -7.81 -15.69 -10.99
C PHE A 193 -8.71 -16.75 -10.34
N LYS A 194 -8.27 -18.00 -10.30
CA LYS A 194 -8.97 -19.11 -9.64
C LYS A 194 -8.84 -19.06 -8.12
N ILE A 195 -9.19 -17.93 -7.52
CA ILE A 195 -9.15 -17.76 -6.06
C ILE A 195 -10.08 -18.75 -5.34
N THR A 196 -11.16 -19.19 -6.01
CA THR A 196 -12.13 -20.15 -5.48
C THR A 196 -11.53 -21.53 -5.22
N ASP A 197 -10.47 -21.91 -5.95
CA ASP A 197 -9.77 -23.18 -5.74
C ASP A 197 -8.99 -23.19 -4.40
N PHE A 198 -8.84 -22.01 -3.76
CA PHE A 198 -8.14 -21.80 -2.49
C PHE A 198 -9.07 -21.37 -1.35
N ILE A 199 -10.39 -21.48 -1.53
CA ILE A 199 -11.33 -21.30 -0.42
C ILE A 199 -11.28 -22.56 0.42
N GLU A 200 -10.78 -22.43 1.65
CA GLU A 200 -10.83 -23.49 2.66
C GLU A 200 -12.13 -23.35 3.46
N ASP A 201 -12.91 -24.43 3.60
CA ASP A 201 -14.17 -24.45 4.37
C ASP A 201 -13.97 -24.23 5.88
N GLN A 202 -12.71 -24.15 6.34
CA GLN A 202 -12.39 -24.00 7.76
C GLN A 202 -12.18 -22.53 8.10
N VAL A 203 -12.93 -22.07 9.10
CA VAL A 203 -12.57 -20.87 9.87
C VAL A 203 -11.12 -21.06 10.30
N VAL A 204 -10.21 -20.25 9.76
CA VAL A 204 -8.79 -20.25 10.12
C VAL A 204 -8.69 -20.38 11.63
N ASP A 205 -8.00 -21.42 12.14
CA ASP A 205 -7.88 -21.64 13.57
C ASP A 205 -7.35 -20.35 14.21
N ASN A 206 -8.16 -19.76 15.07
CA ASN A 206 -7.90 -18.50 15.77
C ASN A 206 -6.59 -18.54 16.59
N ASN A 207 -5.99 -19.71 16.79
CA ASN A 207 -4.70 -19.88 17.47
C ASN A 207 -3.48 -19.71 16.55
N GLU A 208 -3.59 -19.99 15.25
CA GLU A 208 -2.46 -19.91 14.31
C GLU A 208 -2.28 -18.49 13.76
N VAL A 209 -3.39 -17.78 13.53
CA VAL A 209 -3.41 -16.44 12.95
C VAL A 209 -3.88 -15.41 13.97
N LYS A 210 -2.95 -14.56 14.41
CA LYS A 210 -3.20 -13.53 15.43
C LYS A 210 -3.78 -12.24 14.81
N PHE A 211 -5.04 -12.30 14.39
CA PHE A 211 -5.79 -11.13 13.90
C PHE A 211 -6.91 -10.72 14.88
N PRO A 212 -7.27 -9.43 14.95
CA PRO A 212 -8.45 -9.00 15.69
C PRO A 212 -9.71 -9.66 15.13
N ARG A 213 -10.61 -10.10 16.01
CA ARG A 213 -11.83 -10.85 15.63
C ARG A 213 -12.71 -10.19 14.57
N ILE A 214 -12.70 -8.85 14.50
CA ILE A 214 -13.49 -8.10 13.54
C ILE A 214 -13.05 -8.33 12.07
N PHE A 215 -11.80 -8.75 11.83
CA PHE A 215 -11.27 -8.97 10.48
C PHE A 215 -11.47 -10.40 9.96
N LEU A 216 -11.90 -11.34 10.80
CA LEU A 216 -12.04 -12.75 10.44
C LEU A 216 -13.32 -13.08 9.63
N PHE A 217 -14.18 -12.08 9.39
CA PHE A 217 -15.46 -12.26 8.68
C PHE A 217 -15.48 -11.63 7.27
N VAL A 218 -14.35 -11.08 6.79
CA VAL A 218 -14.32 -10.26 5.55
C VAL A 218 -14.03 -11.08 4.28
N PHE A 219 -13.87 -12.40 4.39
CA PHE A 219 -13.50 -13.28 3.27
C PHE A 219 -14.53 -14.39 2.96
N ILE A 220 -15.79 -14.23 3.38
CA ILE A 220 -16.89 -15.18 3.09
C ILE A 220 -17.97 -14.50 2.27
#